data_AF-A0A7J2IFE3-F1
#
_entry.id   AF-A0A7J2IFE3-F1
#
_cell.length_a   1.000
_cell.length_b   1.000
_cell.length_c   1.000
_cell.angle_alpha   90.00
_cell.angle_beta   90.00
_cell.angle_gamma   90.00
#
_symmetry.space_group_name_H-M   'P 1'
#
loop_
_entity.id
_entity.type
_entity.pdbx_description
1 polymer ?
#
loop_
_entity_poly.entity_id
_entity_poly.type
_entity_poly.pdbx_seq_one_letter_code
_entity_poly.pdbx_strand_id
1 'polypeptide(L)' 'MNRIMKIKNCYGCGGCVAVCPSGAITLRDEVEIISEKCIKCRRCEFVCPAGLITIEKSTTSP' A
#
# COMPACT_ATOMS: atom_id res chain seq x y z
N MET A 1 3.84 -14.96 7.87
CA MET A 1 4.59 -13.91 8.61
C MET A 1 4.08 -12.59 8.09
N ASN A 2 3.18 -11.96 8.83
CA ASN A 2 2.41 -10.82 8.38
C ASN A 2 3.28 -9.56 8.45
N ARG A 3 3.72 -9.04 7.29
CA ARG A 3 4.50 -7.79 7.21
C ARG A 3 3.56 -6.62 6.94
N ILE A 4 3.46 -5.72 7.91
CA ILE A 4 2.69 -4.46 7.85
C ILE A 4 3.65 -3.33 7.49
N MET A 5 3.33 -2.55 6.45
CA MET A 5 4.08 -1.35 6.07
C MET A 5 3.29 -0.09 6.42
N LYS A 6 3.97 0.89 7.05
CA LYS A 6 3.42 2.19 7.46
C LYS A 6 3.94 3.30 6.54
N ILE A 7 3.07 4.24 6.18
CA ILE A 7 3.38 5.30 5.19
C ILE A 7 3.56 6.65 5.88
N LYS A 8 4.80 7.14 5.93
CA LYS A 8 5.12 8.47 6.46
C LYS A 8 4.57 9.58 5.57
N ASN A 9 4.18 10.72 6.16
CA ASN A 9 3.59 11.89 5.47
C ASN A 9 2.25 11.63 4.76
N CYS A 10 1.61 10.48 5.02
CA CYS A 10 0.26 10.23 4.52
C CYS A 10 -0.73 11.11 5.27
N TYR A 11 -1.59 11.83 4.54
CA TYR A 11 -2.64 12.67 5.11
C TYR A 11 -4.02 11.98 5.15
N GLY A 12 -4.08 10.67 4.89
CA GLY A 12 -5.28 9.86 5.12
C GLY A 12 -6.42 10.05 4.11
N CYS A 13 -6.14 10.33 2.84
CA CYS A 13 -7.21 10.52 1.84
C CYS A 13 -8.05 9.28 1.51
N GLY A 14 -7.58 8.08 1.86
CA GLY A 14 -8.33 6.83 1.67
C GLY A 14 -8.38 6.29 0.23
N GLY A 15 -7.83 6.99 -0.77
CA GLY A 15 -7.88 6.55 -2.17
C GLY A 15 -7.27 5.16 -2.40
N CYS A 16 -6.16 4.84 -1.70
CA CYS A 16 -5.53 3.53 -1.79
C CYS A 16 -6.40 2.39 -1.25
N VAL A 17 -7.19 2.62 -0.20
CA VAL A 17 -8.13 1.65 0.36
C VAL A 17 -9.26 1.38 -0.63
N ALA A 18 -9.82 2.44 -1.20
CA ALA A 18 -10.94 2.35 -2.14
C ALA A 18 -10.61 1.53 -3.41
N VAL A 19 -9.37 1.60 -3.91
CA VAL A 19 -8.96 0.89 -5.12
C VAL A 19 -8.34 -0.48 -4.88
N CYS A 20 -8.12 -0.90 -3.63
CA CYS A 20 -7.43 -2.14 -3.30
C CYS A 20 -8.35 -3.35 -3.49
N PRO A 21 -8.20 -4.17 -4.55
CA PRO A 21 -9.13 -5.26 -4.82
C PRO A 21 -8.99 -6.43 -3.85
N SER A 22 -7.82 -6.58 -3.21
CA SER A 22 -7.55 -7.68 -2.28
C SER A 22 -7.80 -7.33 -0.82
N GLY A 23 -8.25 -6.09 -0.53
CA GLY A 23 -8.43 -5.63 0.84
C GLY A 23 -7.14 -5.64 1.67
N ALA A 24 -5.99 -5.47 1.01
CA ALA A 24 -4.68 -5.48 1.65
C ALA A 24 -4.33 -4.17 2.36
N ILE A 25 -5.10 -3.10 2.15
CA ILE A 25 -4.81 -1.77 2.67
C ILE A 25 -5.90 -1.36 3.65
N THR A 26 -5.51 -0.90 4.83
CA THR A 26 -6.41 -0.33 5.84
C THR A 26 -5.98 1.09 6.20
N LEU A 27 -6.95 1.92 6.56
CA LEU A 27 -6.73 3.29 7.05
C LEU A 27 -7.48 3.44 8.39
N ARG A 28 -6.73 3.54 9.49
CA ARG A 28 -7.27 3.87 10.82
C ARG A 28 -6.66 5.19 11.28
N ASP A 29 -5.46 5.13 11.85
CA ASP A 29 -4.64 6.30 12.19
C ASP A 29 -3.58 6.57 11.12
N GLU A 30 -3.10 5.50 10.49
CA GLU A 30 -2.15 5.53 9.38
C GLU A 30 -2.55 4.51 8.32
N VAL A 31 -1.97 4.66 7.13
CA VAL A 31 -2.13 3.65 6.08
C VAL A 31 -1.23 2.47 6.39
N GLU A 32 -1.85 1.30 6.46
CA GLU A 32 -1.18 0.02 6.68
C GLU A 32 -1.40 -0.91 5.48
N ILE A 33 -0.32 -1.57 5.03
CA ILE A 33 -0.38 -2.57 3.95
C ILE A 33 -0.03 -3.95 4.48
N ILE A 34 -0.96 -4.89 4.37
CA ILE A 34 -0.79 -6.31 4.71
C ILE A 34 -0.15 -7.02 3.52
N SER A 35 1.16 -7.25 3.58
CA SER A 35 1.94 -7.77 2.44
C SER A 35 1.45 -9.12 1.93
N GLU A 36 0.93 -10.00 2.79
CA GLU A 36 0.42 -11.33 2.41
C GLU A 36 -0.88 -11.26 1.61
N LYS A 37 -1.68 -10.19 1.78
CA LYS A 37 -2.89 -9.96 0.97
C LYS A 37 -2.58 -9.15 -0.28
N CYS A 38 -1.41 -8.52 -0.37
CA CYS A 38 -1.07 -7.65 -1.49
C CYS A 38 -0.76 -8.49 -2.74
N ILE A 39 -1.65 -8.43 -3.73
CA ILE A 39 -1.45 -9.09 -5.04
C ILE A 39 -0.54 -8.32 -5.99
N LYS A 40 0.17 -7.29 -5.48
CA LYS A 40 1.09 -6.43 -6.23
C LYS A 40 0.49 -5.84 -7.52
N CYS A 41 -0.81 -5.49 -7.50
CA CYS A 41 -1.50 -4.90 -8.66
C CYS A 41 -1.21 -3.41 -8.89
N ARG A 42 -0.52 -2.75 -7.95
CA ARG A 42 0.00 -1.36 -8.04
C ARG A 42 -1.04 -0.25 -8.19
N ARG A 43 -2.34 -0.54 -8.14
CA ARG A 43 -3.41 0.49 -8.20
C ARG A 43 -3.28 1.57 -7.12
N CYS A 44 -2.83 1.17 -5.93
CA CYS A 44 -2.59 2.07 -4.82
C CYS A 44 -1.46 3.07 -5.09
N GLU A 45 -0.45 2.72 -5.89
CA GLU A 45 0.61 3.64 -6.33
C GLU A 45 0.02 4.73 -7.24
N PHE A 46 -0.76 4.31 -8.25
CA PHE A 46 -1.33 5.22 -9.24
C PHE A 46 -2.34 6.21 -8.66
N VAL A 47 -3.14 5.78 -7.68
CA VAL A 47 -4.16 6.64 -7.07
C VAL A 47 -3.60 7.52 -5.96
N CYS A 48 -2.37 7.31 -5.48
CA CYS A 48 -1.82 8.08 -4.37
C CYS A 48 -1.38 9.47 -4.87
N PRO A 49 -2.11 10.55 -4.56
CA PRO A 49 -1.76 11.89 -5.06
C PRO A 49 -0.45 12.40 -4.46
N ALA A 50 -0.06 11.90 -3.28
CA ALA A 50 1.20 12.23 -2.62
C ALA A 50 2.38 11.37 -3.12
N GLY A 51 2.13 10.34 -3.95
CA GLY A 51 3.18 9.44 -4.44
C GLY A 51 3.92 8.65 -3.35
N LEU A 52 3.29 8.43 -2.19
CA LEU A 52 3.92 7.82 -1.01
C LEU A 52 3.86 6.29 -0.98
N ILE A 53 3.20 5.66 -1.96
CA ILE A 53 3.06 4.21 -2.06
C ILE A 53 3.90 3.71 -3.22
N THR A 54 4.78 2.75 -2.94
CA THR A 54 5.56 2.02 -3.94
C THR A 54 5.52 0.54 -3.60
N ILE A 55 5.08 -0.31 -4.53
CA ILE A 55 5.18 -1.76 -4.39
C ILE A 55 6.50 -2.19 -5.03
N GLU A 56 7.44 -2.61 -4.20
CA GLU A 56 8.70 -3.16 -4.71
C GLU A 56 8.42 -4.39 -5.59
N LYS A 57 9.04 -4.40 -6.77
CA LYS A 57 9.23 -5.64 -7.52
C LYS A 57 10.08 -6.52 -6.61
N SER A 58 9.70 -7.80 -6.45
CA SER A 58 10.64 -8.79 -5.94
C SER A 58 11.71 -9.01 -7.02
N THR A 59 12.61 -8.05 -7.16
CA THR A 59 13.94 -8.29 -7.70
C THR A 59 14.75 -8.74 -6.48
N THR A 60 15.08 -10.02 -6.46
CA THR A 60 16.42 -10.41 -6.04
C THR A 60 17.39 -9.39 -6.65
N SER A 61 17.84 -8.44 -5.84
CA SER A 61 19.05 -7.69 -6.11
C SER A 61 20.22 -8.60 -5.71
N PRO A 62 21.30 -8.67 -6.52
CA PRO A 62 22.40 -9.62 -6.37
C PRO A 62 23.13 -9.55 -5.03
#